data_AF-A0A9X3H5K4-F1
#
_entry.id   AF-A0A9X3H5K4-F1
#
_cell.length_a   1.000
_cell.length_b   1.000
_cell.length_c   1.000
_cell.angle_alpha   90.00
_cell.angle_beta   90.00
_cell.angle_gamma   90.00
#
_symmetry.space_group_name_H-M   'P 1'
#
loop_
_entity.id
_entity.type
_entity.pdbx_description
1 polymer ?
#
loop_
_entity_poly.entity_id
_entity_poly.type
_entity_poly.pdbx_seq_one_letter_code
_entity_poly.pdbx_strand_id
1 'polypeptide(L)'
;MQQSPSNTFRFLLISVLSLLVIAVVWTGYSFKSANLNPDISYRQYFNDNYKIFSLSSPDALTFAEEEIPLHILDVREKLDHELLVNTYWQSQTLLFHKRANRWFPIIEPILKEHGVPDDFKYLAVIESGLTDVVSPAGATGFWQFMKTTGREYGLEINNEVDERYHIEKATAAACEYLKDAHAKYGSWSMAAASYNMGMAGLNKQVARQNVDNYYDLLLNAETGRYMYRILAIKEILSKPAQYGFHFRPQDLYPTYDTRTIVVDESVDDFAEFAIENGVNYKILKILNPWLRDKYLTNPGKRTYEVKLPTDTIQGLVPFAKQKAASDTLISAPHSN
;
A
#
# COMPACT_ATOMS: atom_id res chain seq x y z
N MET A 1 -37.84 87.84 -8.34
CA MET A 1 -37.68 87.24 -7.00
C MET A 1 -37.93 85.75 -7.11
N GLN A 2 -36.87 84.94 -7.07
CA GLN A 2 -36.97 83.48 -7.07
C GLN A 2 -36.98 83.05 -5.60
N GLN A 3 -38.13 82.63 -5.06
CA GLN A 3 -38.22 82.21 -3.67
C GLN A 3 -37.45 80.88 -3.50
N SER A 4 -36.42 80.91 -2.64
CA SER A 4 -35.75 79.69 -2.19
C SER A 4 -36.79 78.76 -1.53
N PRO A 5 -36.80 77.45 -1.83
CA PRO A 5 -37.68 76.52 -1.16
C PRO A 5 -37.48 76.61 0.37
N SER A 6 -38.59 76.57 1.12
CA SER A 6 -38.56 76.71 2.57
C SER A 6 -37.72 75.60 3.20
N ASN A 7 -37.06 75.89 4.31
CA ASN A 7 -36.24 74.91 5.03
C ASN A 7 -37.05 73.64 5.35
N THR A 8 -38.35 73.76 5.62
CA THR A 8 -39.28 72.63 5.83
C THR A 8 -39.37 71.68 4.63
N PHE A 9 -39.38 72.19 3.39
CA PHE A 9 -39.41 71.35 2.19
C PHE A 9 -38.10 70.57 2.01
N ARG A 10 -36.95 71.21 2.29
CA ARG A 10 -35.64 70.55 2.24
C ARG A 10 -35.53 69.44 3.30
N PHE A 11 -35.99 69.69 4.52
CA PHE A 11 -36.02 68.66 5.58
C PHE A 11 -36.90 67.48 5.19
N LEU A 12 -38.11 67.71 4.66
CA LEU A 12 -39.01 66.64 4.24
C LEU A 12 -38.38 65.78 3.13
N LEU A 13 -37.72 66.41 2.15
CA LEU A 13 -37.06 65.71 1.04
C LEU A 13 -35.91 64.82 1.54
N ILE A 14 -35.10 65.32 2.48
CA ILE A 14 -34.00 64.58 3.10
C ILE A 14 -34.54 63.39 3.91
N SER A 15 -35.63 63.57 4.65
CA SER A 15 -36.27 62.49 5.42
C SER A 15 -36.79 61.37 4.53
N VAL A 16 -37.43 61.71 3.41
CA VAL A 16 -37.96 60.74 2.43
C VAL A 16 -36.82 59.98 1.75
N LEU A 17 -35.76 60.69 1.32
CA LEU A 17 -34.56 60.06 0.76
C LEU A 17 -33.87 59.13 1.76
N SER A 18 -33.79 59.53 3.03
CA SER A 18 -33.19 58.71 4.08
C SER A 18 -34.01 57.43 4.33
N LEU A 19 -35.34 57.52 4.35
CA LEU A 19 -36.21 56.35 4.48
C LEU A 19 -36.14 55.42 3.27
N LEU A 20 -36.00 55.96 2.06
CA LEU A 20 -35.76 55.15 0.85
C LEU A 20 -34.42 54.42 0.90
N VAL A 21 -33.35 55.09 1.34
CA VAL A 21 -32.04 54.45 1.54
C VAL A 21 -32.13 53.35 2.59
N ILE A 22 -32.81 53.59 3.71
CA ILE A 22 -33.01 52.57 4.75
C ILE A 22 -33.81 51.39 4.20
N ALA A 23 -34.88 51.64 3.42
CA ALA A 23 -35.67 50.57 2.80
C ALA A 23 -34.87 49.74 1.79
N VAL A 24 -34.03 50.38 0.96
CA VAL A 24 -33.12 49.70 0.02
C VAL A 24 -32.05 48.90 0.74
N VAL A 25 -31.46 49.45 1.81
CA VAL A 25 -30.49 48.72 2.64
C VAL A 25 -31.17 47.55 3.35
N TRP A 26 -32.37 47.73 3.89
CA TRP A 26 -33.10 46.69 4.62
C TRP A 26 -33.59 45.58 3.69
N THR A 27 -34.07 45.91 2.48
CA THR A 27 -34.41 44.92 1.45
C THR A 27 -33.16 44.18 0.97
N GLY A 28 -32.04 44.87 0.76
CA GLY A 28 -30.76 44.24 0.44
C GLY A 28 -30.26 43.30 1.54
N TYR A 29 -30.41 43.69 2.81
CA TYR A 29 -30.04 42.86 3.97
C TYR A 29 -30.96 41.64 4.11
N SER A 30 -32.26 41.82 3.89
CA SER A 30 -33.26 40.75 3.95
C SER A 30 -33.12 39.75 2.79
N PHE A 31 -32.66 40.21 1.61
CA PHE A 31 -32.34 39.32 0.49
C PHE A 31 -31.05 38.51 0.74
N LYS A 32 -30.08 39.10 1.45
CA LYS A 32 -28.84 38.39 1.84
C LYS A 32 -29.07 37.38 2.96
N SER A 33 -30.08 37.59 3.81
CA SER A 33 -30.47 36.64 4.86
C SER A 33 -31.54 35.61 4.41
N ALA A 34 -32.17 35.81 3.26
CA ALA A 34 -33.10 34.86 2.67
C ALA A 34 -32.37 33.65 2.07
N ASN A 35 -32.20 32.62 2.90
CA ASN A 35 -32.09 31.21 2.51
C ASN A 35 -30.86 30.77 1.69
N LEU A 36 -29.65 31.10 2.14
CA LEU A 36 -28.56 30.13 1.94
C LEU A 36 -28.77 29.02 2.96
N ASN A 37 -29.51 27.97 2.58
CA ASN A 37 -29.53 26.75 3.36
C ASN A 37 -28.05 26.29 3.49
N PRO A 38 -27.47 26.28 4.69
CA PRO A 38 -26.06 25.96 4.89
C PRO A 38 -25.70 24.57 4.34
N ASP A 39 -26.67 23.65 4.27
CA ASP A 39 -26.48 22.34 3.67
C ASP A 39 -26.34 22.40 2.14
N ILE A 40 -27.00 23.35 1.47
CA ILE A 40 -26.89 23.53 0.01
C ILE A 40 -25.54 24.13 -0.34
N SER A 41 -25.09 25.17 0.37
CA SER A 41 -23.78 25.79 0.12
C SER A 41 -22.64 24.82 0.45
N TYR A 42 -22.76 24.05 1.54
CA TYR A 42 -21.80 23.00 1.87
C TYR A 42 -21.76 21.90 0.81
N ARG A 43 -22.93 21.41 0.34
CA ARG A 43 -22.99 20.38 -0.71
C ARG A 43 -22.36 20.86 -2.01
N GLN A 44 -22.59 22.12 -2.39
CA GLN A 44 -21.98 22.70 -3.58
C GLN A 44 -20.46 22.79 -3.43
N TYR A 45 -19.97 23.31 -2.30
CA TYR A 45 -18.53 23.33 -1.99
C TYR A 45 -17.90 21.94 -2.04
N PHE A 46 -18.53 20.94 -1.40
CA PHE A 46 -18.06 19.55 -1.44
C PHE A 46 -18.00 19.04 -2.88
N ASN A 47 -19.07 19.19 -3.66
CA ASN A 47 -19.12 18.73 -5.03
C ASN A 47 -18.11 19.45 -5.93
N ASP A 48 -17.81 20.72 -5.69
CA ASP A 48 -16.85 21.48 -6.50
C ASP A 48 -15.40 21.09 -6.23
N ASN A 49 -15.09 20.69 -5.00
CA ASN A 49 -13.74 20.33 -4.58
C ASN A 49 -13.46 18.82 -4.57
N TYR A 50 -14.50 17.98 -4.55
CA TYR A 50 -14.38 16.52 -4.55
C TYR A 50 -15.12 15.92 -5.75
N LYS A 51 -14.35 15.50 -6.76
CA LYS A 51 -14.87 14.91 -8.00
C LYS A 51 -14.44 13.44 -8.08
N ILE A 52 -15.38 12.57 -8.45
CA ILE A 52 -15.14 11.16 -8.77
C ILE A 52 -15.27 11.06 -10.30
N PHE A 53 -14.21 10.60 -10.95
CA PHE A 53 -14.14 10.43 -12.41
C PHE A 53 -14.20 8.94 -12.80
N SER A 54 -14.77 8.63 -13.95
CA SER A 54 -14.46 7.35 -14.58
C SER A 54 -12.99 7.32 -14.98
N LEU A 55 -12.36 6.16 -14.89
CA LEU A 55 -10.97 5.99 -15.29
C LEU A 55 -10.92 5.68 -16.79
N SER A 56 -9.85 6.13 -17.45
CA SER A 56 -9.55 5.68 -18.81
C SER A 56 -8.87 4.31 -18.71
N SER A 57 -9.48 3.28 -19.31
CA SER A 57 -8.83 1.98 -19.45
C SER A 57 -7.61 2.11 -20.38
N PRO A 58 -6.47 1.46 -20.09
CA PRO A 58 -5.31 1.48 -20.97
C PRO A 58 -5.63 0.77 -22.30
N ASP A 59 -5.09 1.28 -23.42
CA ASP A 59 -5.29 0.69 -24.75
C ASP A 59 -4.56 -0.66 -24.92
N ALA A 60 -3.43 -0.82 -24.22
CA ALA A 60 -2.62 -2.02 -24.21
C ALA A 60 -2.01 -2.23 -22.82
N LEU A 61 -1.87 -3.49 -22.43
CA LEU A 61 -1.26 -3.89 -21.17
C LEU A 61 -0.54 -5.23 -21.36
N THR A 62 0.54 -5.42 -20.60
CA THR A 62 1.27 -6.68 -20.55
C THR A 62 1.45 -7.14 -19.10
N PHE A 63 1.62 -8.44 -18.91
CA PHE A 63 2.07 -9.03 -17.64
C PHE A 63 3.09 -10.10 -17.93
N ALA A 64 4.29 -9.97 -17.36
CA ALA A 64 5.36 -10.93 -17.54
C ALA A 64 5.64 -11.23 -19.02
N GLU A 65 5.67 -10.17 -19.84
CA GLU A 65 5.83 -10.21 -21.31
C GLU A 65 4.65 -10.83 -22.09
N GLU A 66 3.60 -11.28 -21.42
CA GLU A 66 2.35 -11.73 -22.05
C GLU A 66 1.43 -10.53 -22.35
N GLU A 67 0.83 -10.49 -23.54
CA GLU A 67 -0.21 -9.50 -23.86
C GLU A 67 -1.53 -9.85 -23.18
N ILE A 68 -2.16 -8.84 -22.57
CA ILE A 68 -3.49 -8.99 -21.97
C ILE A 68 -4.55 -8.78 -23.08
N PRO A 69 -5.50 -9.70 -23.28
CA PRO A 69 -6.46 -9.61 -24.38
C PRO A 69 -7.59 -8.61 -24.11
N LEU A 70 -7.26 -7.32 -24.05
CA LEU A 70 -8.19 -6.22 -23.73
C LEU A 70 -9.28 -5.98 -24.79
N HIS A 71 -9.22 -6.66 -25.93
CA HIS A 71 -10.29 -6.67 -26.93
C HIS A 71 -11.49 -7.51 -26.48
N ILE A 72 -11.31 -8.42 -25.53
CA ILE A 72 -12.38 -9.20 -24.93
C ILE A 72 -13.12 -8.34 -23.90
N LEU A 73 -14.45 -8.28 -24.02
CA LEU A 73 -15.29 -7.40 -23.20
C LEU A 73 -15.18 -7.71 -21.71
N ASP A 74 -15.24 -8.99 -21.32
CA ASP A 74 -15.21 -9.37 -19.91
C ASP A 74 -13.85 -9.07 -19.25
N VAL A 75 -12.75 -9.25 -19.98
CA VAL A 75 -11.38 -8.89 -19.56
C VAL A 75 -11.31 -7.39 -19.29
N ARG A 76 -11.85 -6.57 -20.19
CA ARG A 76 -11.87 -5.12 -20.05
C ARG A 76 -12.71 -4.67 -18.86
N GLU A 77 -13.91 -5.23 -18.69
CA GLU A 77 -14.81 -4.90 -17.58
C GLU A 77 -14.23 -5.32 -16.22
N LYS A 78 -13.58 -6.50 -16.14
CA LYS A 78 -12.90 -6.95 -14.92
C LYS A 78 -11.69 -6.09 -14.58
N LEU A 79 -10.90 -5.67 -15.58
CA LEU A 79 -9.79 -4.75 -15.36
C LEU A 79 -10.28 -3.37 -14.90
N ASP A 80 -11.29 -2.81 -15.56
CA ASP A 80 -11.89 -1.52 -15.19
C ASP A 80 -12.42 -1.55 -13.75
N HIS A 81 -13.11 -2.63 -13.37
CA HIS A 81 -13.56 -2.85 -12.00
C HIS A 81 -12.40 -2.78 -10.99
N GLU A 82 -11.30 -3.49 -11.22
CA GLU A 82 -10.16 -3.46 -10.30
C GLU A 82 -9.42 -2.12 -10.29
N LEU A 83 -9.34 -1.41 -11.42
CA LEU A 83 -8.81 -0.05 -11.48
C LEU A 83 -9.65 0.92 -10.63
N LEU A 84 -10.99 0.84 -10.74
CA LEU A 84 -11.91 1.65 -9.94
C LEU A 84 -11.75 1.34 -8.44
N VAL A 85 -11.76 0.07 -8.05
CA VAL A 85 -11.61 -0.34 -6.65
C VAL A 85 -10.31 0.19 -6.05
N ASN A 86 -9.18 0.00 -6.73
CA ASN A 86 -7.88 0.36 -6.18
C ASN A 86 -7.59 1.87 -6.29
N THR A 87 -8.19 2.58 -7.26
CA THR A 87 -8.08 4.05 -7.32
C THR A 87 -8.91 4.72 -6.25
N TYR A 88 -10.13 4.23 -5.97
CA TYR A 88 -11.03 4.84 -5.00
C TYR A 88 -10.82 4.35 -3.56
N TRP A 89 -10.04 3.29 -3.35
CA TRP A 89 -9.50 2.94 -2.03
C TRP A 89 -8.16 3.63 -1.74
N GLN A 90 -8.16 4.96 -1.87
CA GLN A 90 -6.94 5.78 -1.92
C GLN A 90 -6.01 5.62 -0.71
N SER A 91 -6.56 5.44 0.50
CA SER A 91 -5.75 5.28 1.71
C SER A 91 -4.86 4.03 1.65
N GLN A 92 -5.41 2.92 1.17
CA GLN A 92 -4.69 1.65 1.06
C GLN A 92 -3.69 1.70 -0.09
N THR A 93 -4.08 2.24 -1.24
CA THR A 93 -3.20 2.35 -2.40
C THR A 93 -2.04 3.33 -2.16
N LEU A 94 -2.26 4.40 -1.40
CA LEU A 94 -1.16 5.27 -0.96
C LEU A 94 -0.18 4.54 -0.04
N LEU A 95 -0.66 3.65 0.84
CA LEU A 95 0.21 2.78 1.64
C LEU A 95 0.99 1.79 0.77
N PHE A 96 0.40 1.27 -0.32
CA PHE A 96 1.12 0.42 -1.27
C PHE A 96 2.30 1.16 -1.89
N HIS A 97 2.13 2.40 -2.34
CA HIS A 97 3.24 3.22 -2.85
C HIS A 97 4.35 3.40 -1.81
N LYS A 98 3.98 3.79 -0.59
CA LYS A 98 4.95 3.99 0.50
C LYS A 98 5.75 2.72 0.79
N ARG A 99 5.08 1.57 0.87
CA ARG A 99 5.70 0.27 1.19
C ARG A 99 6.46 -0.33 0.02
N ALA A 100 5.99 -0.15 -1.22
CA ALA A 100 6.71 -0.55 -2.42
C ALA A 100 8.11 0.06 -2.46
N ASN A 101 8.23 1.35 -2.15
CA ASN A 101 9.53 2.03 -2.06
C ASN A 101 10.48 1.39 -1.02
N ARG A 102 9.96 0.80 0.05
CA ARG A 102 10.76 0.11 1.07
C ARG A 102 11.14 -1.31 0.65
N TRP A 103 10.22 -2.06 0.05
CA TRP A 103 10.34 -3.51 -0.07
C TRP A 103 10.65 -4.02 -1.47
N PHE A 104 10.31 -3.28 -2.53
CA PHE A 104 10.70 -3.65 -3.89
C PHE A 104 12.22 -3.75 -4.07
N PRO A 105 13.06 -2.86 -3.47
CA PRO A 105 14.51 -3.01 -3.55
C PRO A 105 15.06 -4.34 -2.98
N ILE A 106 14.27 -5.06 -2.18
CA ILE A 106 14.61 -6.40 -1.67
C ILE A 106 14.03 -7.49 -2.58
N ILE A 107 12.79 -7.32 -3.06
CA ILE A 107 12.08 -8.32 -3.88
C ILE A 107 12.64 -8.41 -5.30
N GLU A 108 12.84 -7.28 -5.98
CA GLU A 108 13.19 -7.21 -7.40
C GLU A 108 14.51 -7.93 -7.72
N PRO A 109 15.60 -7.78 -6.93
CA PRO A 109 16.84 -8.52 -7.19
C PRO A 109 16.67 -10.05 -7.07
N ILE A 110 15.84 -10.52 -6.13
CA ILE A 110 15.60 -11.95 -5.93
C ILE A 110 14.76 -12.52 -7.09
N LEU A 111 13.71 -11.82 -7.53
CA LEU A 111 12.94 -12.21 -8.71
C LEU A 111 13.87 -12.37 -9.92
N LYS A 112 14.75 -11.39 -10.15
CA LYS A 112 15.73 -11.39 -11.24
C LYS A 112 16.72 -12.56 -11.12
N GLU A 113 17.26 -12.81 -9.93
CA GLU A 113 18.19 -13.92 -9.68
C GLU A 113 17.56 -15.28 -10.00
N HIS A 114 16.29 -15.46 -9.65
CA HIS A 114 15.55 -16.69 -9.92
C HIS A 114 14.96 -16.78 -11.34
N GLY A 115 15.09 -15.72 -12.16
CA GLY A 115 14.53 -15.68 -13.51
C GLY A 115 13.00 -15.56 -13.54
N VAL A 116 12.40 -15.00 -12.49
CA VAL A 116 10.96 -14.70 -12.43
C VAL A 116 10.73 -13.26 -12.90
N PRO A 117 9.73 -13.00 -13.77
CA PRO A 117 9.44 -11.65 -14.25
C PRO A 117 9.17 -10.66 -13.13
N ASP A 118 9.69 -9.44 -13.27
CA ASP A 118 9.62 -8.38 -12.26
C ASP A 118 8.16 -8.01 -11.88
N ASP A 119 7.23 -8.20 -12.80
CA ASP A 119 5.80 -7.97 -12.58
C ASP A 119 5.23 -8.79 -11.40
N PHE A 120 5.84 -9.90 -11.01
CA PHE A 120 5.40 -10.69 -9.85
C PHE A 120 5.58 -9.97 -8.51
N LYS A 121 6.33 -8.87 -8.43
CA LYS A 121 6.35 -8.04 -7.22
C LYS A 121 4.96 -7.47 -6.87
N TYR A 122 4.11 -7.25 -7.87
CA TYR A 122 2.73 -6.80 -7.66
C TYR A 122 1.82 -7.91 -7.12
N LEU A 123 2.18 -9.18 -7.30
CA LEU A 123 1.51 -10.31 -6.64
C LEU A 123 1.65 -10.18 -5.12
N ALA A 124 2.87 -9.93 -4.61
CA ALA A 124 3.10 -9.70 -3.18
C ALA A 124 2.30 -8.50 -2.63
N VAL A 125 2.06 -7.47 -3.46
CA VAL A 125 1.22 -6.33 -3.08
C VAL A 125 -0.23 -6.75 -2.88
N ILE A 126 -0.82 -7.52 -3.80
CA ILE A 126 -2.23 -7.93 -3.67
C ILE A 126 -2.46 -8.98 -2.58
N GLU A 127 -1.42 -9.75 -2.23
CA GLU A 127 -1.48 -10.77 -1.18
C GLU A 127 -1.48 -10.15 0.22
N SER A 128 -0.60 -9.18 0.47
CA SER A 128 -0.33 -8.69 1.83
C SER A 128 -0.26 -7.19 1.98
N GLY A 129 -0.32 -6.44 0.88
CA GLY A 129 0.00 -5.02 0.90
C GLY A 129 1.43 -4.74 1.35
N LEU A 130 2.36 -5.69 1.12
CA LEU A 130 3.75 -5.67 1.57
C LEU A 130 3.88 -5.54 3.09
N THR A 131 3.14 -6.36 3.82
CA THR A 131 3.18 -6.43 5.29
C THR A 131 3.05 -7.85 5.83
N ASP A 132 3.49 -8.05 7.07
CA ASP A 132 3.41 -9.33 7.77
C ASP A 132 2.00 -9.58 8.33
N VAL A 133 1.08 -10.02 7.45
CA VAL A 133 -0.31 -10.34 7.82
C VAL A 133 -0.56 -11.84 7.83
N VAL A 134 -1.57 -12.26 8.60
CA VAL A 134 -2.05 -13.64 8.65
C VAL A 134 -3.51 -13.67 8.21
N SER A 135 -3.82 -14.44 7.17
CA SER A 135 -5.20 -14.60 6.72
C SER A 135 -6.00 -15.45 7.72
N PRO A 136 -7.35 -15.40 7.69
CA PRO A 136 -8.19 -16.29 8.48
C PRO A 136 -7.91 -17.78 8.23
N ALA A 137 -7.42 -18.14 7.03
CA ALA A 137 -7.04 -19.51 6.67
C ALA A 137 -5.63 -19.90 7.15
N GLY A 138 -4.82 -18.94 7.64
CA GLY A 138 -3.46 -19.18 8.13
C GLY A 138 -2.35 -18.96 7.09
N ALA A 139 -2.68 -18.39 5.93
CA ALA A 139 -1.68 -17.86 5.00
C ALA A 139 -0.92 -16.72 5.68
N THR A 140 0.39 -16.61 5.49
CA THR A 140 1.23 -15.74 6.34
C THR A 140 2.30 -14.99 5.55
N GLY A 141 2.58 -13.76 6.00
CA GLY A 141 3.68 -12.93 5.53
C GLY A 141 3.38 -12.24 4.20
N PHE A 142 4.45 -11.73 3.58
CA PHE A 142 4.37 -10.94 2.35
C PHE A 142 3.75 -11.69 1.17
N TRP A 143 4.08 -12.97 1.08
CA TRP A 143 3.70 -13.87 0.00
C TRP A 143 2.53 -14.80 0.34
N GLN A 144 1.90 -14.60 1.52
CA GLN A 144 0.73 -15.34 2.00
C GLN A 144 0.88 -16.88 1.85
N PHE A 145 2.02 -17.42 2.26
CA PHE A 145 2.23 -18.86 2.22
C PHE A 145 1.39 -19.57 3.29
N MET A 146 0.66 -20.60 2.85
CA MET A 146 0.15 -21.63 3.76
C MET A 146 1.31 -22.39 4.39
N LYS A 147 1.17 -22.81 5.65
CA LYS A 147 2.23 -23.50 6.39
C LYS A 147 2.79 -24.72 5.66
N THR A 148 1.92 -25.55 5.08
CA THR A 148 2.32 -26.75 4.33
C THR A 148 3.12 -26.37 3.09
N THR A 149 2.59 -25.47 2.27
CA THR A 149 3.25 -24.99 1.05
C THR A 149 4.59 -24.32 1.35
N GLY A 150 4.66 -23.46 2.37
CA GLY A 150 5.92 -22.84 2.77
C GLY A 150 7.02 -23.87 3.08
N ARG A 151 6.68 -24.96 3.79
CA ARG A 151 7.62 -26.06 4.07
C ARG A 151 8.00 -26.84 2.81
N GLU A 152 7.05 -27.08 1.90
CA GLU A 152 7.31 -27.74 0.61
C GLU A 152 8.37 -26.97 -0.21
N TYR A 153 8.33 -25.64 -0.16
CA TYR A 153 9.32 -24.76 -0.80
C TYR A 153 10.48 -24.34 0.13
N GLY A 154 10.76 -25.15 1.16
CA GLY A 154 12.01 -25.05 1.93
C GLY A 154 12.01 -24.06 3.09
N LEU A 155 10.90 -23.39 3.40
CA LEU A 155 10.82 -22.48 4.56
C LEU A 155 10.80 -23.25 5.88
N GLU A 156 11.62 -22.81 6.84
CA GLU A 156 11.53 -23.25 8.23
C GLU A 156 10.31 -22.62 8.92
N ILE A 157 9.41 -23.48 9.41
CA ILE A 157 8.19 -23.03 10.10
C ILE A 157 7.95 -23.91 11.33
N ASN A 158 8.23 -23.35 12.49
CA ASN A 158 7.99 -23.90 13.83
C ASN A 158 7.53 -22.78 14.80
N ASN A 159 7.59 -23.01 16.11
CA ASN A 159 7.10 -22.05 17.10
C ASN A 159 8.08 -20.91 17.39
N GLU A 160 9.38 -21.14 17.18
CA GLU A 160 10.46 -20.18 17.43
C GLU A 160 10.86 -19.42 16.16
N VAL A 161 10.77 -20.09 15.00
CA VAL A 161 11.16 -19.60 13.68
C VAL A 161 10.02 -19.81 12.68
N ASP A 162 9.60 -18.75 12.01
CA ASP A 162 8.64 -18.82 10.90
C ASP A 162 9.11 -17.94 9.74
N GLU A 163 9.78 -18.57 8.78
CA GLU A 163 10.42 -17.89 7.65
C GLU A 163 9.44 -17.37 6.61
N ARG A 164 8.13 -17.60 6.78
CA ARG A 164 7.11 -16.88 6.00
C ARG A 164 7.12 -15.38 6.27
N TYR A 165 7.59 -14.97 7.45
CA TYR A 165 7.86 -13.57 7.81
C TYR A 165 9.26 -13.10 7.37
N HIS A 166 10.10 -13.98 6.83
CA HIS A 166 11.43 -13.61 6.35
C HIS A 166 11.34 -13.22 4.87
N ILE A 167 11.29 -11.93 4.56
CA ILE A 167 10.97 -11.45 3.21
C ILE A 167 11.89 -12.04 2.12
N GLU A 168 13.20 -12.15 2.34
CA GLU A 168 14.12 -12.74 1.34
C GLU A 168 13.81 -14.22 1.09
N LYS A 169 13.75 -15.03 2.15
CA LYS A 169 13.49 -16.47 2.03
C LYS A 169 12.10 -16.76 1.47
N ALA A 170 11.08 -16.02 1.93
CA ALA A 170 9.73 -16.12 1.40
C ALA A 170 9.65 -15.70 -0.08
N THR A 171 10.43 -14.70 -0.50
CA THR A 171 10.50 -14.30 -1.92
C THR A 171 11.15 -15.39 -2.76
N ALA A 172 12.26 -15.98 -2.30
CA ALA A 172 12.90 -17.10 -2.99
C ALA A 172 11.94 -18.31 -3.11
N ALA A 173 11.23 -18.65 -2.04
CA ALA A 173 10.21 -19.71 -2.06
C ALA A 173 9.06 -19.41 -3.03
N ALA A 174 8.60 -18.16 -3.11
CA ALA A 174 7.60 -17.72 -4.08
C ALA A 174 8.13 -17.85 -5.52
N CYS A 175 9.40 -17.54 -5.76
CA CYS A 175 10.02 -17.71 -7.06
C CYS A 175 10.01 -19.18 -7.51
N GLU A 176 10.39 -20.10 -6.62
CA GLU A 176 10.38 -21.53 -6.95
C GLU A 176 8.96 -22.05 -7.22
N TYR A 177 7.97 -21.63 -6.43
CA TYR A 177 6.57 -21.94 -6.74
C TYR A 177 6.17 -21.46 -8.14
N LEU A 178 6.47 -20.20 -8.45
CA LEU A 178 6.07 -19.57 -9.70
C LEU A 178 6.74 -20.23 -10.91
N LYS A 179 7.99 -20.65 -10.76
CA LYS A 179 8.72 -21.41 -11.79
C LYS A 179 8.10 -22.78 -12.02
N ASP A 180 7.76 -23.51 -10.97
CA ASP A 180 7.09 -24.82 -11.09
C ASP A 180 5.72 -24.67 -11.76
N ALA A 181 4.96 -23.66 -11.37
CA ALA A 181 3.67 -23.35 -11.98
C ALA A 181 3.83 -22.94 -13.45
N HIS A 182 4.78 -22.08 -13.78
CA HIS A 182 5.05 -21.68 -15.16
C HIS A 182 5.54 -22.84 -16.02
N ALA A 183 6.46 -23.67 -15.51
CA ALA A 183 6.92 -24.87 -16.21
C ALA A 183 5.77 -25.85 -16.49
N LYS A 184 4.75 -25.88 -15.62
CA LYS A 184 3.57 -26.71 -15.77
C LYS A 184 2.55 -26.17 -16.78
N TYR A 185 2.27 -24.86 -16.74
CA TYR A 185 1.18 -24.27 -17.54
C TYR A 185 1.65 -23.56 -18.81
N GLY A 186 2.94 -23.22 -18.92
CA GLY A 186 3.49 -22.46 -20.04
C GLY A 186 2.99 -21.02 -20.13
N SER A 187 2.31 -20.52 -19.09
CA SER A 187 1.80 -19.14 -19.03
C SER A 187 1.95 -18.57 -17.61
N TRP A 188 2.41 -17.33 -17.52
CA TRP A 188 2.55 -16.57 -16.29
C TRP A 188 1.19 -16.18 -15.71
N SER A 189 0.21 -15.85 -16.56
CA SER A 189 -1.16 -15.60 -16.12
C SER A 189 -1.78 -16.84 -15.44
N MET A 190 -1.53 -18.03 -16.01
CA MET A 190 -1.93 -19.30 -15.39
C MET A 190 -1.14 -19.61 -14.12
N ALA A 191 0.17 -19.32 -14.09
CA ALA A 191 0.99 -19.47 -12.90
C ALA A 191 0.47 -18.61 -11.74
N ALA A 192 0.17 -17.33 -12.00
CA ALA A 192 -0.42 -16.40 -11.02
C ALA A 192 -1.78 -16.91 -10.52
N ALA A 193 -2.67 -17.35 -11.41
CA ALA A 193 -3.96 -17.91 -11.00
C ALA A 193 -3.81 -19.15 -10.11
N SER A 194 -2.81 -20.00 -10.42
CA SER A 194 -2.51 -21.18 -9.62
C SER A 194 -2.00 -20.81 -8.22
N TYR A 195 -1.27 -19.70 -8.08
CA TYR A 195 -0.78 -19.20 -6.80
C TYR A 195 -1.94 -18.97 -5.81
N ASN A 196 -3.04 -18.36 -6.27
CA ASN A 196 -4.22 -18.09 -5.44
C ASN A 196 -5.00 -19.36 -5.08
N MET A 197 -5.31 -20.23 -6.06
CA MET A 197 -6.22 -21.36 -5.84
C MET A 197 -5.53 -22.72 -5.64
N GLY A 198 -4.20 -22.73 -5.68
CA GLY A 198 -3.38 -23.93 -5.75
C GLY A 198 -3.40 -24.57 -7.13
N MET A 199 -2.25 -25.15 -7.53
CA MET A 199 -2.14 -25.88 -8.80
C MET A 199 -3.17 -27.01 -8.94
N ALA A 200 -3.44 -27.79 -7.87
CA ALA A 200 -4.44 -28.85 -7.92
C ALA A 200 -5.85 -28.31 -8.24
N GLY A 201 -6.21 -27.17 -7.64
CA GLY A 201 -7.48 -26.49 -7.89
C GLY A 201 -7.59 -26.01 -9.33
N LEU A 202 -6.54 -25.37 -9.85
CA LEU A 202 -6.51 -24.89 -11.23
C LEU A 202 -6.58 -26.04 -12.24
N ASN A 203 -5.82 -27.12 -12.05
CA ASN A 203 -5.87 -28.31 -12.92
C ASN A 203 -7.28 -28.90 -13.03
N LYS A 204 -8.02 -28.93 -11.91
CA LYS A 204 -9.41 -29.38 -11.92
C LYS A 204 -10.28 -28.48 -12.79
N GLN A 205 -10.06 -27.16 -12.78
CA GLN A 205 -10.82 -26.22 -13.60
C GLN A 205 -10.48 -26.32 -15.08
N VAL A 206 -9.18 -26.38 -15.40
CA VAL A 206 -8.66 -26.60 -16.76
C VAL A 206 -9.26 -27.86 -17.36
N ALA A 207 -9.17 -29.00 -16.66
CA ALA A 207 -9.71 -30.26 -17.15
C ALA A 207 -11.24 -30.25 -17.28
N ARG A 208 -11.96 -29.62 -16.34
CA ARG A 208 -13.43 -29.53 -16.36
C ARG A 208 -13.94 -28.70 -17.54
N GLN A 209 -13.23 -27.63 -17.87
CA GLN A 209 -13.67 -26.65 -18.88
C GLN A 209 -13.04 -26.87 -20.24
N ASN A 210 -12.03 -27.74 -20.33
CA ASN A 210 -11.24 -27.98 -21.54
C ASN A 210 -10.63 -26.69 -22.10
N VAL A 211 -10.02 -25.91 -21.20
CA VAL A 211 -9.42 -24.60 -21.46
C VAL A 211 -8.09 -24.53 -20.71
N ASP A 212 -7.05 -24.02 -21.37
CA ASP A 212 -5.69 -23.90 -20.85
C ASP A 212 -5.20 -22.45 -20.69
N ASN A 213 -6.07 -21.47 -20.96
CA ASN A 213 -5.81 -20.04 -20.82
C ASN A 213 -6.62 -19.41 -19.67
N TYR A 214 -6.02 -18.48 -18.92
CA TYR A 214 -6.68 -17.80 -17.80
C TYR A 214 -7.93 -17.03 -18.22
N TYR A 215 -7.86 -16.29 -19.33
CA TYR A 215 -8.92 -15.37 -19.74
C TYR A 215 -10.19 -16.09 -20.22
N ASP A 216 -10.07 -17.37 -20.58
CA ASP A 216 -11.19 -18.22 -21.01
C ASP A 216 -11.76 -19.08 -19.86
N LEU A 217 -11.07 -19.14 -18.71
CA LEU A 217 -11.51 -19.94 -17.57
C LEU A 217 -12.59 -19.24 -16.74
N LEU A 218 -13.72 -19.94 -16.54
CA LEU A 218 -14.71 -19.56 -15.54
C LEU A 218 -14.26 -20.04 -14.15
N LEU A 219 -13.61 -19.14 -13.42
CA LEU A 219 -13.12 -19.38 -12.05
C LEU A 219 -14.08 -18.82 -11.00
N ASN A 220 -13.82 -19.11 -9.72
CA ASN A 220 -14.55 -18.50 -8.62
C ASN A 220 -14.30 -16.97 -8.57
N ALA A 221 -15.10 -16.24 -7.79
CA ALA A 221 -15.01 -14.78 -7.72
C ALA A 221 -13.63 -14.26 -7.27
N GLU A 222 -12.89 -15.02 -6.47
CA GLU A 222 -11.58 -14.61 -5.98
C GLU A 222 -10.51 -14.79 -7.07
N THR A 223 -10.34 -16.01 -7.55
CA THR A 223 -9.31 -16.36 -8.55
C THR A 223 -9.61 -15.74 -9.92
N GLY A 224 -10.88 -15.64 -10.29
CA GLY A 224 -11.33 -14.99 -11.52
C GLY A 224 -11.12 -13.48 -11.54
N ARG A 225 -10.83 -12.87 -10.38
CA ARG A 225 -10.43 -11.46 -10.25
C ARG A 225 -8.92 -11.28 -10.04
N TYR A 226 -8.22 -12.36 -9.72
CA TYR A 226 -6.85 -12.31 -9.21
C TYR A 226 -5.87 -11.66 -10.19
N MET A 227 -5.89 -12.04 -11.47
CA MET A 227 -5.01 -11.45 -12.47
C MET A 227 -5.30 -9.95 -12.66
N TYR A 228 -6.58 -9.57 -12.71
CA TYR A 228 -7.01 -8.18 -12.86
C TYR A 228 -6.60 -7.30 -11.67
N ARG A 229 -6.58 -7.86 -10.46
CA ARG A 229 -6.06 -7.17 -9.26
C ARG A 229 -4.57 -6.87 -9.42
N ILE A 230 -3.77 -7.84 -9.86
CA ILE A 230 -2.33 -7.65 -10.11
C ILE A 230 -2.12 -6.59 -11.19
N LEU A 231 -2.85 -6.69 -12.31
CA LEU A 231 -2.77 -5.75 -13.44
C LEU A 231 -3.12 -4.32 -13.02
N ALA A 232 -4.22 -4.14 -12.28
CA ALA A 232 -4.63 -2.83 -11.79
C ALA A 232 -3.59 -2.22 -10.84
N ILE A 233 -3.04 -3.02 -9.92
CA ILE A 233 -1.97 -2.57 -9.02
C ILE A 233 -0.70 -2.23 -9.79
N LYS A 234 -0.28 -3.06 -10.75
CA LYS A 234 0.86 -2.77 -11.64
C LYS A 234 0.67 -1.42 -12.33
N GLU A 235 -0.48 -1.23 -12.96
CA GLU A 235 -0.79 -0.04 -13.73
C GLU A 235 -0.81 1.22 -12.85
N ILE A 236 -1.50 1.17 -11.71
CA ILE A 236 -1.59 2.31 -10.78
C ILE A 236 -0.23 2.65 -10.18
N LEU A 237 0.52 1.66 -9.67
CA LEU A 237 1.83 1.91 -9.03
C LEU A 237 2.90 2.36 -10.04
N SER A 238 2.78 1.95 -11.30
CA SER A 238 3.71 2.37 -12.35
C SER A 238 3.39 3.77 -12.89
N LYS A 239 2.13 4.22 -12.79
CA LYS A 239 1.67 5.50 -13.33
C LYS A 239 0.81 6.27 -12.31
N PRO A 240 1.30 6.53 -11.08
CA PRO A 240 0.50 7.04 -9.96
C PRO A 240 -0.28 8.33 -10.29
N ALA A 241 0.37 9.26 -10.99
CA ALA A 241 -0.25 10.54 -11.35
C ALA A 241 -1.44 10.41 -12.30
N GLN A 242 -1.49 9.37 -13.15
CA GLN A 242 -2.64 9.12 -14.04
C GLN A 242 -3.88 8.67 -13.26
N TYR A 243 -3.68 8.11 -12.07
CA TYR A 243 -4.73 7.61 -11.18
C TYR A 243 -4.93 8.50 -9.94
N GLY A 244 -4.44 9.75 -9.98
CA GLY A 244 -4.67 10.74 -8.91
C GLY A 244 -3.83 10.56 -7.66
N PHE A 245 -2.78 9.72 -7.69
CA PHE A 245 -1.85 9.57 -6.58
C PHE A 245 -0.68 10.54 -6.72
N HIS A 246 -0.58 11.48 -5.77
CA HIS A 246 0.49 12.48 -5.71
C HIS A 246 1.19 12.41 -4.36
N PHE A 247 2.51 12.24 -4.38
CA PHE A 247 3.36 12.19 -3.19
C PHE A 247 4.78 12.62 -3.57
N ARG A 248 5.55 13.09 -2.59
CA ARG A 248 6.96 13.43 -2.77
C ARG A 248 7.84 12.25 -2.35
N PRO A 249 9.09 12.18 -2.81
CA PRO A 249 10.01 11.10 -2.41
C PRO A 249 10.12 10.92 -0.88
N GLN A 250 10.17 12.01 -0.12
CA GLN A 250 10.23 11.98 1.34
C GLN A 250 8.94 11.50 2.04
N ASP A 251 7.82 11.46 1.31
CA ASP A 251 6.56 10.91 1.84
C ASP A 251 6.58 9.37 1.77
N LEU A 252 7.44 8.77 0.97
CA LEU A 252 7.57 7.31 0.84
C LEU A 252 8.34 6.72 2.02
N TYR A 253 8.09 5.44 2.33
CA TYR A 253 8.84 4.79 3.39
C TYR A 253 10.23 4.40 2.88
N PRO A 254 11.32 4.81 3.54
CA PRO A 254 12.67 4.44 3.13
C PRO A 254 12.94 2.96 3.44
N THR A 255 13.94 2.40 2.76
CA THR A 255 14.55 1.12 3.11
C THR A 255 15.14 1.16 4.51
N TYR A 256 15.33 -0.01 5.12
CA TYR A 256 16.09 -0.12 6.36
C TYR A 256 17.56 -0.35 6.05
N ASP A 257 18.42 0.55 6.55
CA ASP A 257 19.86 0.31 6.53
C ASP A 257 20.19 -0.67 7.66
N THR A 258 20.67 -1.86 7.30
CA THR A 258 20.91 -2.94 8.25
C THR A 258 22.29 -3.56 8.09
N ARG A 259 22.82 -4.07 9.20
CA ARG A 259 23.95 -4.99 9.29
C ARG A 259 23.44 -6.35 9.73
N THR A 260 24.15 -7.41 9.36
CA THR A 260 23.81 -8.78 9.74
C THR A 260 24.73 -9.25 10.87
N ILE A 261 24.15 -9.95 11.85
CA ILE A 261 24.86 -10.78 12.83
C ILE A 261 24.51 -12.23 12.55
N VAL A 262 25.52 -13.09 12.55
CA VAL A 262 25.33 -14.53 12.46
C VAL A 262 25.08 -15.10 13.86
N VAL A 263 24.01 -15.86 14.01
CA VAL A 263 23.65 -16.59 15.23
C VAL A 263 23.58 -18.07 14.89
N ASP A 264 24.49 -18.87 15.43
CA ASP A 264 24.60 -20.31 15.23
C ASP A 264 24.43 -21.14 16.52
N GLU A 265 24.21 -20.46 17.65
CA GLU A 265 23.92 -21.04 18.96
C GLU A 265 22.51 -20.69 19.44
N SER A 266 22.18 -21.11 20.66
CA SER A 266 20.94 -20.73 21.35
C SER A 266 20.99 -19.28 21.82
N VAL A 267 19.84 -18.63 21.89
CA VAL A 267 19.66 -17.31 22.49
C VAL A 267 18.59 -17.43 23.57
N ASP A 268 18.97 -17.29 24.83
CA ASP A 268 18.05 -17.48 25.97
C ASP A 268 17.04 -16.33 26.12
N ASP A 269 17.44 -15.09 25.80
CA ASP A 269 16.57 -13.91 25.81
C ASP A 269 16.95 -12.91 24.72
N PHE A 270 16.08 -12.75 23.73
CA PHE A 270 16.26 -11.79 22.65
C PHE A 270 16.19 -10.31 23.11
N ALA A 271 15.62 -10.01 24.27
CA ALA A 271 15.66 -8.67 24.84
C ALA A 271 17.05 -8.31 25.34
N GLU A 272 17.74 -9.24 26.01
CA GLU A 272 19.13 -9.07 26.44
C GLU A 272 20.06 -9.03 25.23
N PHE A 273 19.93 -9.99 24.31
CA PHE A 273 20.67 -9.99 23.04
C PHE A 273 20.53 -8.66 22.27
N ALA A 274 19.31 -8.09 22.22
CA ALA A 274 19.06 -6.80 21.57
C ALA A 274 19.82 -5.66 22.25
N ILE A 275 19.82 -5.62 23.59
CA ILE A 275 20.49 -4.59 24.40
C ILE A 275 22.01 -4.67 24.23
N GLU A 276 22.58 -5.88 24.30
CA GLU A 276 24.00 -6.13 24.07
C GLU A 276 24.45 -5.65 22.69
N ASN A 277 23.56 -5.75 21.70
CA ASN A 277 23.78 -5.29 20.34
C ASN A 277 23.31 -3.85 20.08
N GLY A 278 23.03 -3.09 21.13
CA GLY A 278 22.84 -1.63 21.07
C GLY A 278 21.44 -1.17 20.62
N VAL A 279 20.47 -2.08 20.53
CA VAL A 279 19.07 -1.79 20.16
C VAL A 279 18.09 -2.22 21.25
N ASN A 280 16.79 -2.05 21.02
CA ASN A 280 15.76 -2.61 21.89
C ASN A 280 15.06 -3.78 21.21
N TYR A 281 14.36 -4.60 22.02
CA TYR A 281 13.62 -5.76 21.56
C TYR A 281 12.65 -5.43 20.41
N LYS A 282 11.95 -4.29 20.48
CA LYS A 282 11.01 -3.88 19.43
C LYS A 282 11.69 -3.72 18.06
N ILE A 283 12.85 -3.07 18.01
CA ILE A 283 13.61 -2.88 16.76
C ILE A 283 14.09 -4.24 16.22
N LEU A 284 14.60 -5.11 17.09
CA LEU A 284 14.99 -6.46 16.71
C LEU A 284 13.83 -7.21 16.04
N LYS A 285 12.62 -7.17 16.64
CA LYS A 285 11.43 -7.87 16.10
C LYS A 285 10.85 -7.21 14.85
N ILE A 286 11.04 -5.90 14.66
CA ILE A 286 10.66 -5.21 13.41
C ILE A 286 11.53 -5.66 12.25
N LEU A 287 12.84 -5.84 12.49
CA LEU A 287 13.79 -6.25 11.46
C LEU A 287 13.83 -7.77 11.23
N ASN A 288 13.47 -8.55 12.25
CA ASN A 288 13.46 -10.01 12.22
C ASN A 288 12.11 -10.56 12.69
N PRO A 289 11.00 -10.24 11.99
CA PRO A 289 9.69 -10.72 12.37
C PRO A 289 9.58 -12.24 12.27
N TRP A 290 10.49 -12.92 11.57
CA TRP A 290 10.57 -14.39 11.48
C TRP A 290 11.01 -15.06 12.78
N LEU A 291 11.68 -14.35 13.68
CA LEU A 291 11.85 -14.81 15.06
C LEU A 291 10.51 -14.67 15.75
N ARG A 292 9.90 -15.77 16.20
CA ARG A 292 8.52 -15.79 16.70
C ARG A 292 8.43 -15.80 18.21
N ASP A 293 9.38 -16.44 18.89
CA ASP A 293 9.46 -16.44 20.35
C ASP A 293 10.41 -15.34 20.87
N LYS A 294 10.55 -15.25 22.20
CA LYS A 294 11.50 -14.38 22.91
C LYS A 294 12.87 -15.02 23.10
N TYR A 295 13.05 -16.28 22.70
CA TYR A 295 14.28 -17.06 22.77
C TYR A 295 14.43 -17.91 21.49
N LEU A 296 15.58 -18.55 21.33
CA LEU A 296 15.88 -19.49 20.27
C LEU A 296 16.69 -20.66 20.85
N THR A 297 16.15 -21.88 20.82
CA THR A 297 16.82 -23.07 21.37
C THR A 297 17.90 -23.62 20.46
N ASN A 298 17.71 -23.52 19.15
CA ASN A 298 18.64 -23.94 18.10
C ASN A 298 19.39 -25.28 18.32
N PRO A 299 18.71 -26.39 18.70
CA PRO A 299 19.39 -27.66 18.99
C PRO A 299 20.13 -28.25 17.78
N GLY A 300 19.71 -27.88 16.57
CA GLY A 300 20.33 -28.31 15.32
C GLY A 300 21.56 -27.50 14.90
N LYS A 301 21.97 -26.49 15.70
CA LYS A 301 23.08 -25.56 15.37
C LYS A 301 22.95 -24.97 13.97
N ARG A 302 21.73 -24.58 13.61
CA ARG A 302 21.46 -23.88 12.35
C ARG A 302 22.03 -22.47 12.44
N THR A 303 22.52 -21.99 11.31
CA THR A 303 23.02 -20.63 11.17
C THR A 303 21.87 -19.70 10.76
N TYR A 304 21.66 -18.65 11.53
CA TYR A 304 20.68 -17.61 11.27
C TYR A 304 21.35 -16.26 11.04
N GLU A 305 20.82 -15.51 10.09
CA GLU A 305 21.22 -14.13 9.81
C GLU A 305 20.23 -13.16 10.46
N VAL A 306 20.65 -12.54 11.56
CA VAL A 306 19.83 -11.59 12.31
C VAL A 306 20.20 -10.17 11.89
N LYS A 307 19.21 -9.42 11.38
CA LYS A 307 19.38 -8.04 10.93
C LYS A 307 19.24 -7.05 12.07
N LEU A 308 20.19 -6.14 12.18
CA LEU A 308 20.16 -5.00 13.09
C LEU A 308 20.38 -3.71 12.32
N PRO A 309 19.92 -2.55 12.81
CA PRO A 309 20.21 -1.28 12.15
C PRO A 309 21.71 -1.02 12.11
N THR A 310 22.17 -0.36 11.04
CA THR A 310 23.50 0.25 11.02
C THR A 310 23.57 1.47 11.95
N ASP A 311 24.78 1.94 12.25
CA ASP A 311 24.98 3.15 13.06
C ASP A 311 24.54 4.44 12.33
N THR A 312 24.26 4.36 11.02
CA THR A 312 23.60 5.41 10.25
C THR A 312 22.11 5.44 10.58
N ILE A 313 21.76 6.31 11.51
CA ILE A 313 20.43 6.44 12.09
C ILE A 313 19.39 6.87 11.03
N GLN A 314 18.48 5.97 10.65
CA GLN A 314 17.15 6.33 10.14
C GLN A 314 16.05 5.65 10.96
N GLY A 315 15.56 6.36 11.99
CA GLY A 315 14.30 6.04 12.69
C GLY A 315 14.26 4.75 13.53
N LEU A 316 15.24 3.85 13.41
CA LEU A 316 15.37 2.60 14.17
C LEU A 316 16.37 2.73 15.32
N VAL A 317 16.15 3.73 16.17
CA VAL A 317 17.01 4.00 17.34
C VAL A 317 16.18 3.88 18.61
N PRO A 318 16.71 3.28 19.70
CA PRO A 318 16.02 3.31 20.98
C PRO A 318 15.65 4.74 21.41
N PHE A 319 14.43 4.94 21.90
CA PHE A 319 13.94 6.25 22.33
C PHE A 319 14.90 6.96 23.31
N ALA A 320 15.51 6.22 24.24
CA ALA A 320 16.47 6.76 25.19
C ALA A 320 17.70 7.40 24.50
N LYS A 321 18.20 6.80 23.42
CA LYS A 321 19.32 7.34 22.63
C LYS A 321 18.88 8.57 21.81
N GLN A 322 17.65 8.57 21.29
CA GLN A 322 17.09 9.73 20.58
C GLN A 322 16.96 10.95 21.51
N LYS A 323 16.44 10.75 22.73
CA LYS A 323 16.28 11.80 23.74
C LYS A 323 17.64 12.38 24.19
N ALA A 324 18.63 11.52 24.44
CA ALA A 324 19.97 11.97 24.82
C ALA A 324 20.62 12.84 23.72
N ALA A 325 20.44 12.49 22.44
CA ALA A 325 20.94 13.28 21.32
C ALA A 325 20.23 14.64 21.21
N SER A 326 18.90 14.70 21.40
CA SER A 326 18.17 15.97 21.38
C SER A 326 18.56 16.87 22.56
N ASP A 327 18.72 16.30 23.76
CA ASP A 327 19.09 17.05 24.95
C ASP A 327 20.52 17.61 24.82
N THR A 328 21.43 16.86 24.19
CA THR A 328 22.80 17.31 23.91
C THR A 328 22.83 18.48 22.92
N LEU A 329 22.03 18.42 21.84
CA LEU A 329 21.93 19.50 20.84
C LEU A 329 21.34 20.79 21.43
N ILE A 330 20.40 20.70 22.38
CA ILE A 330 19.81 21.86 23.05
C ILE A 330 20.78 22.47 24.07
N SER A 331 21.67 21.66 24.64
CA SER A 331 22.66 22.09 25.65
C SER A 331 23.99 22.62 25.06
N ALA A 332 24.21 22.49 23.75
CA ALA A 332 25.39 23.02 23.10
C ALA A 332 25.37 24.56 23.18
N PRO A 333 26.37 25.22 23.78
CA PRO A 333 26.41 26.67 23.86
C PRO A 333 26.44 27.23 22.44
N HIS A 334 25.54 28.16 22.14
CA HIS A 334 25.63 28.99 20.95
C HIS A 334 26.98 29.72 21.01
N SER A 335 28.00 29.19 20.33
CA SER A 335 29.22 29.92 20.07
C SER A 335 28.87 31.05 19.09
N ASN A 336 28.86 32.27 19.62
CA ASN A 336 28.76 33.52 18.87
C ASN A 336 29.91 33.69 17.87
#